data_AF-A0A5P8WEU1-F1
#
_entry.id   AF-A0A5P8WEU1-F1
#
_cell.length_a   1.000
_cell.length_b   1.000
_cell.length_c   1.000
_cell.angle_alpha   90.00
_cell.angle_beta   90.00
_cell.angle_gamma   90.00
#
_symmetry.space_group_name_H-M   'P 1'
#
loop_
_entity.id
_entity.type
_entity.pdbx_description
1 polymer ?
#
loop_
_entity_poly.entity_id
_entity_poly.type
_entity_poly.pdbx_seq_one_letter_code
_entity_poly.pdbx_strand_id
1 'polypeptide(L)'
;MDLMKIIIEVEFTGIGTALKKAREAAGMSLTVAGDYAGMSGANFNRIENEDTKGVPLDTLIRAANAVGLDLKECLGEWIQHIPGVNLTESSNGD
;
A
#
# COMPACT_ATOMS: atom_id res chain seq x y z
N MET A 1 19.10 -17.95 9.80
CA MET A 1 18.79 -16.74 10.59
C MET A 1 17.46 -16.26 10.07
N ASP A 2 16.39 -16.41 10.87
CA ASP A 2 15.12 -15.79 10.53
C ASP A 2 15.36 -14.28 10.43
N LEU A 3 15.20 -13.72 9.23
CA LEU A 3 14.98 -12.29 9.12
C LEU A 3 13.72 -12.04 9.92
N MET A 4 13.85 -11.45 11.11
CA MET A 4 12.74 -10.86 11.82
C MET A 4 12.00 -9.99 10.79
N LYS A 5 10.86 -10.48 10.28
CA LYS A 5 9.96 -9.65 9.51
C LYS A 5 9.56 -8.58 10.49
N ILE A 6 10.13 -7.40 10.33
CA ILE A 6 9.66 -6.22 11.04
C ILE A 6 8.28 -5.99 10.43
N ILE A 7 7.27 -6.67 10.99
CA ILE A 7 5.89 -6.29 10.78
C ILE A 7 5.79 -5.00 11.58
N ILE A 8 6.12 -3.88 10.92
CA ILE A 8 5.65 -2.60 11.39
C ILE A 8 4.16 -2.66 11.07
N GLU A 9 3.39 -3.18 12.02
CA GLU A 9 1.96 -2.92 12.09
C GLU A 9 1.88 -1.44 12.41
N VAL A 10 1.73 -0.64 11.37
CA VAL A 10 1.48 0.77 11.59
C VAL A 10 -0.04 0.94 11.66
N GLU A 11 -0.49 1.61 12.72
CA GLU A 11 -1.87 2.02 12.86
C GLU A 11 -2.01 3.32 12.09
N PHE A 12 -2.88 3.33 11.10
CA PHE A 12 -3.04 4.47 10.22
C PHE A 12 -4.49 4.73 9.93
N THR A 13 -4.96 5.88 10.38
CA THR A 13 -6.28 6.40 10.02
C THR A 13 -6.14 7.24 8.76
N GLY A 14 -6.97 6.95 7.76
CA GLY A 14 -7.10 7.73 6.53
C GLY A 14 -6.28 7.22 5.34
N ILE A 15 -5.37 6.27 5.53
CA ILE A 15 -4.60 5.68 4.43
C ILE A 15 -5.48 4.81 3.55
N GLY A 16 -6.41 4.05 4.13
CA GLY A 16 -7.37 3.26 3.35
C GLY A 16 -8.23 4.17 2.46
N THR A 17 -8.62 5.34 2.97
CA THR A 17 -9.32 6.36 2.18
C THR A 17 -8.44 6.94 1.07
N ALA A 18 -7.16 7.18 1.32
CA ALA A 18 -6.21 7.66 0.30
C ALA A 18 -6.02 6.64 -0.82
N LEU A 19 -5.84 5.36 -0.47
CA LEU A 19 -5.75 4.24 -1.42
C LEU A 19 -7.00 4.15 -2.28
N LYS A 20 -8.18 4.22 -1.65
CA LYS A 20 -9.45 4.18 -2.37
C LYS A 20 -9.58 5.31 -3.38
N LYS A 21 -9.25 6.54 -2.99
CA LYS A 21 -9.27 7.71 -3.88
C LYS A 21 -8.30 7.56 -5.04
N ALA A 22 -7.07 7.10 -4.78
CA ALA A 22 -6.07 6.86 -5.82
C ALA A 22 -6.54 5.78 -6.80
N ARG A 23 -7.07 4.65 -6.30
CA ARG A 23 -7.64 3.58 -7.12
C ARG A 23 -8.77 4.09 -8.03
N GLU A 24 -9.72 4.83 -7.45
CA GLU A 24 -10.87 5.35 -8.17
C GLU A 24 -10.45 6.41 -9.21
N ALA A 25 -9.47 7.26 -8.89
CA ALA A 25 -8.90 8.21 -9.84
C ALA A 25 -8.16 7.51 -11.00
N ALA A 26 -7.53 6.37 -10.74
CA ALA A 26 -6.91 5.52 -11.77
C ALA A 26 -7.94 4.66 -12.55
N GLY A 27 -9.23 4.74 -12.24
CA GLY A 27 -10.28 3.97 -12.91
C GLY A 27 -10.22 2.46 -12.65
N MET A 28 -9.52 2.03 -11.59
CA MET A 28 -9.29 0.62 -11.31
C MET A 28 -10.42 0.00 -10.48
N SER A 29 -10.82 -1.22 -10.84
CA SER A 29 -11.65 -2.05 -9.97
C SER A 29 -10.83 -2.62 -8.81
N LEU A 30 -11.51 -3.05 -7.74
CA LEU A 30 -10.85 -3.73 -6.62
C LEU A 30 -10.08 -4.97 -7.06
N THR A 31 -10.61 -5.74 -8.02
CA THR A 31 -9.94 -6.92 -8.57
C THR A 31 -8.63 -6.54 -9.24
N VAL A 32 -8.65 -5.52 -10.13
CA VAL A 32 -7.45 -5.07 -10.84
C VAL A 32 -6.39 -4.53 -9.89
N ALA A 33 -6.78 -3.69 -8.92
CA ALA A 33 -5.85 -3.16 -7.93
C ALA A 33 -5.26 -4.27 -7.04
N GLY A 34 -6.09 -5.24 -6.64
CA GLY A 34 -5.65 -6.44 -5.93
C GLY A 34 -4.60 -7.22 -6.72
N ASP A 35 -4.89 -7.52 -7.99
CA ASP A 35 -4.00 -8.26 -8.87
C ASP A 35 -2.64 -7.56 -9.03
N TYR A 36 -2.62 -6.24 -9.25
CA TYR A 36 -1.38 -5.46 -9.29
C TYR A 36 -0.62 -5.45 -7.96
N ALA A 37 -1.32 -5.47 -6.83
CA ALA A 37 -0.70 -5.56 -5.51
C ALA A 37 -0.28 -6.99 -5.11
N GLY A 38 -0.58 -8.00 -5.94
CA GLY A 38 -0.33 -9.40 -5.66
C GLY A 38 -1.19 -9.95 -4.50
N MET A 39 -2.46 -9.54 -4.43
CA MET A 39 -3.45 -10.02 -3.46
C MET A 39 -4.86 -10.08 -4.06
N SER A 40 -5.86 -10.60 -3.34
CA SER A 40 -7.24 -10.58 -3.84
C SER A 40 -7.86 -9.18 -3.72
N GLY A 41 -8.78 -8.83 -4.63
CA GLY A 41 -9.53 -7.58 -4.53
C GLY A 41 -10.35 -7.45 -3.24
N ALA A 42 -10.80 -8.57 -2.66
CA ALA A 42 -11.43 -8.57 -1.34
C ALA A 42 -10.44 -8.19 -0.23
N ASN A 43 -9.18 -8.61 -0.31
CA ASN A 43 -8.16 -8.21 0.65
C ASN A 43 -7.79 -6.74 0.48
N PHE A 44 -7.66 -6.28 -0.77
CA PHE A 44 -7.45 -4.85 -1.07
C PHE A 44 -8.59 -3.99 -0.49
N ASN A 45 -9.84 -4.41 -0.66
CA ASN A 45 -11.01 -3.73 -0.08
C ASN A 45 -10.95 -3.63 1.45
N ARG A 46 -10.47 -4.67 2.16
CA ARG A 46 -10.30 -4.60 3.62
C ARG A 46 -9.26 -3.56 4.03
N ILE A 47 -8.19 -3.40 3.24
CA ILE A 47 -7.18 -2.37 3.47
C ILE A 47 -7.78 -0.98 3.22
N GLU A 48 -8.55 -0.79 2.14
CA GLU A 48 -9.22 0.49 1.85
C GLU A 48 -10.20 0.93 2.95
N ASN A 49 -10.89 -0.03 3.57
CA ASN A 49 -11.83 0.25 4.64
C ASN A 49 -11.19 0.26 6.03
N GLU A 50 -9.88 0.01 6.13
CA GLU A 50 -9.15 -0.11 7.40
C GLU A 50 -9.78 -1.18 8.34
N ASP A 51 -10.38 -2.23 7.75
CA ASP A 51 -11.06 -3.34 8.45
C ASP A 51 -10.08 -4.31 9.15
N THR A 52 -8.78 -3.99 9.13
CA THR A 52 -7.70 -4.78 9.71
C THR A 52 -7.01 -3.97 10.80
N LYS A 53 -6.69 -4.60 11.94
CA LYS A 53 -6.03 -3.94 13.08
C LYS A 53 -4.64 -3.36 12.76
N GLY A 54 -4.01 -3.86 11.71
CA GLY A 54 -2.74 -3.40 11.19
C GLY A 54 -2.48 -4.03 9.83
N VAL A 55 -1.73 -3.34 8.99
CA VAL A 55 -1.29 -3.85 7.69
C VAL A 55 0.23 -3.89 7.70
N PRO A 56 0.85 -5.02 7.35
CA PRO A 56 2.29 -5.07 7.16
C PRO A 56 2.74 -4.00 6.15
N LEU A 57 3.80 -3.26 6.47
CA LEU A 57 4.26 -2.16 5.64
C LEU A 57 4.55 -2.55 4.19
N ASP A 58 5.12 -3.74 3.96
CA ASP A 58 5.35 -4.28 2.62
C ASP A 58 4.06 -4.45 1.80
N THR A 59 2.99 -4.87 2.48
CA THR A 59 1.66 -5.04 1.92
C THR A 59 1.05 -3.69 1.61
N LEU A 60 1.25 -2.69 2.48
CA LEU A 60 0.80 -1.32 2.22
C LEU A 60 1.56 -0.69 1.04
N ILE A 61 2.87 -0.90 0.94
CA ILE A 61 3.69 -0.44 -0.19
C ILE A 61 3.19 -1.04 -1.50
N ARG A 62 2.92 -2.35 -1.54
CA ARG A 62 2.36 -2.99 -2.73
C ARG A 62 0.99 -2.42 -3.10
N ALA A 63 0.12 -2.17 -2.11
CA ALA A 63 -1.19 -1.58 -2.35
C ALA A 63 -1.08 -0.15 -2.92
N ALA A 64 -0.19 0.66 -2.37
CA ALA A 64 0.03 2.04 -2.82
C ALA A 64 0.61 2.09 -4.24
N ASN A 65 1.63 1.28 -4.52
CA ASN A 65 2.24 1.18 -5.85
C ASN A 65 1.22 0.72 -6.90
N ALA A 66 0.32 -0.21 -6.55
CA ALA A 66 -0.71 -0.71 -7.46
C ALA A 66 -1.68 0.38 -7.94
N VAL A 67 -1.85 1.45 -7.16
CA VAL A 67 -2.78 2.55 -7.47
C VAL A 67 -2.08 3.89 -7.69
N GLY A 68 -0.74 3.91 -7.73
CA GLY A 68 0.07 5.11 -7.93
C GLY A 68 0.00 6.12 -6.77
N LEU A 69 -0.26 5.67 -5.54
CA LEU A 69 -0.25 6.53 -4.36
C LEU A 69 1.18 6.71 -3.84
N ASP A 70 1.64 7.95 -3.67
CA ASP A 70 2.88 8.24 -2.95
C ASP A 70 2.65 8.12 -1.43
N LEU A 71 3.15 7.04 -0.83
CA LEU A 71 3.02 6.82 0.61
C LEU A 71 3.76 7.87 1.46
N LYS A 72 4.75 8.59 0.92
CA LYS A 72 5.42 9.66 1.67
C LYS A 72 4.47 10.81 1.98
N GLU A 73 3.48 11.06 1.12
CA GLU A 73 2.45 12.08 1.38
C GLU A 73 1.55 11.69 2.56
N CYS A 74 1.37 10.38 2.79
CA CYS A 74 0.51 9.85 3.84
C CYS A 74 1.24 9.61 5.16
N LEU A 75 2.46 9.07 5.08
CA LEU A 75 3.24 8.61 6.22
C LEU A 75 4.36 9.58 6.60
N GLY A 76 4.75 10.48 5.70
CA GLY A 76 5.89 11.36 5.84
C GLY A 76 7.20 10.73 5.33
N GLU A 77 8.21 11.59 5.14
CA GLU A 77 9.51 11.23 4.55
C GLU A 77 10.30 10.17 5.31
N TRP A 78 10.03 9.96 6.60
CA TRP A 78 10.81 9.01 7.42
C TRP A 78 10.71 7.56 6.91
N ILE A 79 9.63 7.21 6.20
CA ILE A 79 9.41 5.86 5.67
C ILE A 79 10.53 5.39 4.75
N GLN A 80 11.20 6.30 4.03
CA GLN A 80 12.29 5.97 3.12
C GLN A 80 13.55 5.47 3.84
N HIS A 81 13.65 5.70 5.16
CA HIS A 81 14.78 5.29 5.97
C HIS A 81 14.58 3.93 6.64
N ILE A 82 13.42 3.29 6.45
CA ILE A 82 13.15 1.97 7.00
C ILE A 82 13.90 0.91 6.19
N PRO A 83 14.75 0.07 6.82
CA PRO A 83 15.44 -1.00 6.11
C PRO A 83 14.46 -1.95 5.42
N GLY A 84 14.67 -2.19 4.12
CA GLY A 84 13.82 -3.08 3.32
C GLY A 84 12.59 -2.42 2.71
N VAL A 85 12.35 -1.12 2.94
CA VAL A 85 11.39 -0.34 2.18
C VAL A 85 12.00 0.07 0.85
N ASN A 86 11.32 -0.27 -0.25
CA ASN A 86 11.69 0.18 -1.59
C ASN A 86 10.49 0.86 -2.25
N LEU A 87 10.38 2.18 -2.05
CA LEU A 87 9.43 3.05 -2.73
C LEU A 87 10.03 3.47 -4.08
N THR A 88 10.35 2.51 -4.96
CA THR A 88 10.85 2.87 -6.29
C THR A 88 9.75 3.57 -7.08
N GLU A 89 10.13 4.71 -7.64
CA GLU A 89 9.34 5.56 -8.52
C GLU A 89 8.58 4.78 -9.60
N SER A 90 7.38 5.27 -9.88
CA SER A 90 6.49 4.86 -10.96
C SER A 90 7.28 4.43 -12.19
N SER A 91 7.21 3.14 -12.51
CA SER A 91 7.65 2.64 -13.81
C SER A 91 6.68 3.21 -14.84
N ASN A 92 7.03 4.35 -15.43
CA ASN A 92 6.49 4.74 -16.73
C ASN A 92 6.93 3.65 -17.71
N GLY A 93 6.05 2.69 -17.96
CA GLY A 93 6.19 1.74 -19.05
C GLY A 93 5.79 2.44 -20.35
N ASP A 94 6.76 2.54 -21.27
CA ASP A 94 6.64 2.97 -22.66
C ASP A 94 5.46 2.33 -23.43
#